data_AF-A0A6G4AQU5-F1
#
_entry.id   AF-A0A6G4AQU5-F1
#
_cell.length_a   1.000
_cell.length_b   1.000
_cell.length_c   1.000
_cell.angle_alpha   90.00
_cell.angle_beta   90.00
_cell.angle_gamma   90.00
#
_symmetry.space_group_name_H-M   'P 1'
#
loop_
_entity.id
_entity.type
_entity.pdbx_description
1 polymer ?
#
loop_
_entity_poly.entity_id
_entity_poly.type
_entity_poly.pdbx_seq_one_letter_code
_entity_poly.pdbx_strand_id
1 'polypeptide(L)'
;MLTLHAAPVVRVTPGDAAPLHDAAVAVDGDRIAAIGPLAELRETYPRARVREWPGELGPALVHEGPVPDAPSPRERIHALLRRGATAVLARHLGDAELRAAAH
;
A
#
# COMPACT_ATOMS: atom_id res chain seq x y z
N MET A 1 -2.98 3.69 -16.18
CA MET A 1 -3.76 2.50 -16.58
C MET A 1 -4.39 1.97 -15.32
N LEU A 2 -5.72 2.00 -15.25
CA LEU A 2 -6.44 1.59 -14.06
C LEU A 2 -6.30 0.08 -13.82
N THR A 3 -5.93 -0.29 -12.59
CA THR A 3 -5.78 -1.68 -12.15
C THR A 3 -6.66 -1.94 -10.93
N LEU A 4 -7.42 -3.03 -10.94
CA LEU A 4 -8.15 -3.53 -9.78
C LEU A 4 -7.25 -4.49 -9.01
N HIS A 5 -6.86 -4.12 -7.79
CA HIS A 5 -6.16 -4.97 -6.85
C HIS A 5 -7.19 -5.69 -5.98
N ALA A 6 -7.50 -6.94 -6.33
CA ALA A 6 -8.51 -7.75 -5.66
C ALA A 6 -7.89 -8.62 -4.56
N ALA A 7 -8.61 -8.80 -3.46
CA ALA A 7 -8.22 -9.68 -2.36
C ALA A 7 -9.48 -10.25 -1.67
N PRO A 8 -9.37 -11.44 -1.05
CA PRO A 8 -10.43 -11.98 -0.20
C PRO A 8 -10.90 -11.02 0.90
N VAL A 9 -9.99 -10.20 1.43
CA VAL A 9 -10.27 -9.21 2.47
C VAL A 9 -9.59 -7.88 2.10
N VAL A 10 -10.34 -6.78 2.13
CA VAL A 10 -9.82 -5.42 1.93
C VAL A 10 -10.16 -4.54 3.14
N ARG A 11 -9.14 -3.97 3.79
CA ARG A 11 -9.28 -2.93 4.81
C ARG A 11 -9.20 -1.55 4.18
N VAL A 12 -10.11 -0.66 4.56
CA VAL A 12 -10.14 0.73 4.07
C VAL A 12 -9.39 1.67 5.02
N THR A 13 -9.51 1.42 6.32
CA THR A 13 -8.86 2.22 7.37
C THR A 13 -7.92 1.34 8.20
N PRO A 14 -6.84 1.92 8.75
CA PRO A 14 -6.12 1.26 9.83
C PRO A 14 -7.04 1.01 11.04
N GLY A 15 -6.90 -0.13 11.70
CA GLY A 15 -7.64 -0.48 12.92
C GLY A 15 -8.83 -1.43 12.73
N ASP A 16 -9.79 -1.36 13.66
CA ASP A 16 -10.82 -2.39 13.88
C ASP A 16 -12.10 -2.19 13.05
N ALA A 17 -12.09 -1.29 12.07
CA ALA A 17 -13.21 -1.16 11.15
C ALA A 17 -13.45 -2.49 10.43
N ALA A 18 -14.72 -2.82 10.20
CA ALA A 18 -15.09 -4.04 9.49
C ALA A 18 -14.47 -4.04 8.09
N PRO A 19 -13.76 -5.11 7.69
CA PRO A 19 -13.20 -5.19 6.36
C PRO A 19 -14.29 -5.48 5.31
N LEU A 20 -13.96 -5.23 4.05
CA LEU A 20 -14.74 -5.69 2.92
C LEU A 20 -14.27 -7.08 2.50
N HIS A 21 -15.21 -7.95 2.17
CA HIS A 21 -14.94 -9.29 1.64
C HIS A 21 -15.11 -9.32 0.12
N ASP A 22 -14.33 -10.15 -0.56
CA ASP A 22 -14.35 -10.31 -2.03
C ASP A 22 -14.31 -8.95 -2.76
N ALA A 23 -13.40 -8.10 -2.30
CA ALA A 23 -13.32 -6.69 -2.64
C ALA A 23 -12.05 -6.35 -3.41
N ALA A 24 -12.01 -5.14 -3.96
CA ALA A 24 -10.84 -4.63 -4.64
C ALA A 24 -10.61 -3.13 -4.41
N VAL A 25 -9.37 -2.71 -4.67
CA VAL A 25 -8.97 -1.31 -4.75
C VAL A 25 -8.66 -0.99 -6.21
N ALA A 26 -9.38 -0.03 -6.78
CA ALA A 26 -9.09 0.52 -8.09
C ALA A 26 -7.97 1.57 -7.96
N VAL A 27 -6.87 1.37 -8.66
CA VAL A 27 -5.70 2.26 -8.64
C VAL A 27 -5.43 2.78 -10.05
N ASP A 28 -5.32 4.10 -10.19
CA ASP A 28 -4.84 4.74 -11.42
C ASP A 28 -3.62 5.62 -11.11
N GLY A 29 -2.46 5.23 -11.65
CA GLY A 29 -1.19 5.85 -11.32
C GLY A 29 -0.86 5.70 -9.84
N ASP A 30 -0.71 6.83 -9.15
CA ASP A 30 -0.41 6.94 -7.72
C ASP A 30 -1.66 7.20 -6.86
N ARG A 31 -2.86 7.12 -7.43
CA ARG A 31 -4.13 7.42 -6.75
C ARG A 31 -5.06 6.23 -6.69
N ILE A 32 -5.76 6.14 -5.55
CA ILE A 32 -6.92 5.27 -5.40
C ILE A 32 -8.11 5.96 -6.06
N ALA A 33 -8.69 5.30 -7.07
CA ALA A 33 -9.86 5.78 -7.78
C ALA A 33 -11.17 5.35 -7.09
N ALA A 34 -11.22 4.13 -6.54
CA ALA A 34 -12.36 3.59 -5.82
C ALA A 34 -11.96 2.37 -4.96
N ILE A 35 -12.78 2.05 -3.95
CA ILE A 35 -12.67 0.82 -3.16
C ILE A 35 -14.08 0.24 -3.02
N GLY A 36 -14.25 -1.06 -3.20
CA GLY A 36 -15.57 -1.70 -3.11
C GLY A 36 -15.55 -3.18 -3.50
N PRO A 37 -16.73 -3.82 -3.55
CA PRO A 37 -16.87 -5.20 -4.02
C PRO A 37 -16.28 -5.38 -5.42
N LEU A 38 -15.58 -6.51 -5.64
CA LEU A 38 -14.91 -6.76 -6.93
C LEU A 38 -15.90 -6.79 -8.10
N ALA A 39 -17.09 -7.34 -7.89
CA ALA A 39 -18.13 -7.42 -8.93
C ALA A 39 -18.54 -6.03 -9.44
N GLU A 40 -18.87 -5.12 -8.52
CA GLU A 40 -19.27 -3.74 -8.84
C GLU A 40 -18.13 -2.94 -9.52
N LEU A 41 -16.89 -3.14 -9.07
CA LEU A 41 -15.74 -2.48 -9.68
C LEU A 41 -15.43 -3.03 -11.09
N ARG A 42 -15.67 -4.33 -11.35
CA ARG A 42 -15.55 -4.91 -12.69
C ARG A 42 -16.59 -4.35 -13.66
N GLU A 43 -17.81 -4.10 -13.18
CA GLU A 43 -18.85 -3.46 -13.98
C GLU A 43 -18.54 -2.00 -14.27
N THR A 44 -18.03 -1.27 -13.27
CA THR A 44 -17.67 0.15 -13.40
C THR A 44 -16.44 0.35 -14.28
N TYR A 45 -15.45 -0.54 -14.18
CA TYR A 45 -14.18 -0.46 -14.89
C TYR A 45 -13.91 -1.72 -15.74
N PRO A 46 -14.70 -1.99 -16.80
CA PRO A 46 -14.66 -3.26 -17.54
C PRO A 46 -13.36 -3.49 -18.30
N ARG A 47 -12.55 -2.44 -18.51
CA ARG A 47 -11.25 -2.51 -19.19
C ARG A 47 -10.06 -2.49 -18.22
N ALA A 48 -10.32 -2.44 -16.91
CA ALA A 48 -9.25 -2.41 -15.93
C ALA A 48 -8.49 -3.74 -15.93
N ARG A 49 -7.17 -3.66 -15.76
CA ARG A 49 -6.37 -4.85 -15.49
C ARG A 49 -6.74 -5.36 -14.10
N VAL A 50 -6.98 -6.66 -13.94
CA VAL A 50 -7.23 -7.25 -12.62
C VAL A 50 -5.95 -7.93 -12.12
N ARG A 51 -5.60 -7.70 -10.86
CA ARG A 51 -4.55 -8.40 -10.15
C ARG A 51 -5.09 -8.96 -8.84
N GLU A 52 -4.99 -10.26 -8.69
CA GLU A 52 -5.46 -10.96 -7.50
C GLU A 52 -4.31 -11.19 -6.53
N TRP A 53 -4.60 -10.95 -5.25
CA TRP A 53 -3.67 -11.11 -4.14
C TRP A 53 -4.22 -12.13 -3.15
N PRO A 54 -3.37 -13.01 -2.61
CA PRO A 54 -3.79 -13.89 -1.53
C PRO A 54 -3.95 -13.09 -0.23
N GLY A 55 -4.97 -13.42 0.56
CA GLY A 55 -5.13 -12.90 1.92
C GLY A 55 -5.76 -11.51 2.01
N GLU A 56 -5.11 -10.62 2.75
CA GLU A 56 -5.65 -9.30 3.11
C GLU A 56 -4.88 -8.18 2.41
N LEU A 57 -5.60 -7.21 1.87
CA LEU A 57 -5.07 -5.95 1.37
C LEU A 57 -5.53 -4.80 2.28
N GLY A 58 -4.62 -3.96 2.71
CA GLY A 58 -4.95 -2.79 3.53
C GLY A 58 -4.00 -1.62 3.28
N PRO A 59 -4.26 -0.47 3.92
CA PRO A 59 -3.33 0.65 3.88
C PRO A 59 -1.98 0.21 4.45
N ALA A 60 -0.91 0.64 3.81
CA ALA A 60 0.42 0.44 4.33
C ALA A 60 0.62 1.21 5.64
N LEU A 61 1.55 0.73 6.47
CA LEU A 61 1.80 1.29 7.79
C LEU A 61 2.63 2.58 7.73
N VAL A 62 2.46 3.41 8.77
CA VAL A 62 3.38 4.50 9.10
C VAL A 62 4.37 3.99 10.13
N HIS A 63 5.67 4.09 9.84
CA HIS A 63 6.73 3.75 10.77
C HIS A 63 7.02 4.92 11.71
N GLU A 64 6.78 4.70 13.00
CA GLU A 64 6.85 5.77 14.01
C GLU A 64 8.16 5.82 14.80
N GLY A 65 9.07 4.86 14.56
CA GLY A 65 10.36 4.76 15.24
C GLY A 65 11.56 5.07 14.34
N PRO A 66 12.79 4.89 14.85
CA PRO A 66 14.00 5.05 14.05
C PRO A 66 14.00 4.11 12.83
N VAL A 67 14.52 4.60 11.70
CA VAL A 67 14.69 3.79 10.49
C VAL A 67 15.64 2.62 10.81
N PRO A 68 15.31 1.37 10.42
CA PRO A 68 16.18 0.23 10.65
C PRO A 68 17.60 0.48 10.15
N ASP A 69 18.58 -0.01 10.92
CA ASP A 69 19.97 0.01 10.50
C ASP A 69 20.21 -1.03 9.40
N ALA A 70 20.93 -0.64 8.35
CA ALA A 70 21.31 -1.50 7.24
C ALA A 70 22.47 -0.85 6.45
N PRO A 71 23.25 -1.63 5.69
CA PRO A 71 24.53 -1.15 5.11
C PRO A 71 24.39 0.01 4.12
N SER A 72 23.24 0.18 3.47
CA SER A 72 23.00 1.28 2.53
C SER A 72 21.62 1.94 2.69
N PRO A 73 21.44 3.20 2.23
CA PRO A 73 20.15 3.87 2.22
C PRO A 73 19.00 3.05 1.58
N ARG A 74 19.27 2.36 0.46
CA ARG A 74 18.27 1.50 -0.19
C ARG A 74 17.90 0.29 0.64
N GLU A 75 18.87 -0.34 1.31
CA GLU A 75 18.58 -1.48 2.20
C GLU A 75 17.79 -1.05 3.43
N ARG A 76 18.02 0.16 3.94
CA ARG A 76 17.23 0.74 5.04
C ARG A 76 15.77 0.95 4.63
N ILE A 77 15.52 1.45 3.41
CA ILE A 77 14.17 1.57 2.85
C ILE A 77 13.54 0.20 2.64
N HIS A 78 14.28 -0.74 2.07
CA HIS A 78 13.80 -2.11 1.90
C HIS A 78 13.41 -2.76 3.24
N ALA A 79 14.16 -2.49 4.30
CA ALA A 79 13.85 -2.98 5.65
C ALA A 79 12.53 -2.41 6.19
N LEU A 80 12.14 -1.17 5.84
CA LEU A 80 10.83 -0.59 6.16
C LEU A 80 9.71 -1.27 5.37
N LEU A 81 9.92 -1.46 4.06
CA LEU A 81 8.94 -2.11 3.18
C LEU A 81 8.64 -3.54 3.60
N ARG A 82 9.66 -4.29 4.07
CA ARG A 82 9.46 -5.65 4.62
C ARG A 82 8.61 -5.68 5.90
N ARG A 83 8.46 -4.55 6.58
CA ARG A 83 7.55 -4.40 7.74
C ARG A 83 6.17 -3.88 7.33
N GLY A 84 5.90 -3.75 6.03
CA GLY A 84 4.65 -3.19 5.51
C GLY A 84 4.55 -1.67 5.63
N ALA A 85 5.63 -0.97 5.99
CA ALA A 85 5.63 0.48 6.14
C ALA A 85 6.04 1.18 4.84
N THR A 86 5.24 2.15 4.39
CA THR A 86 5.55 2.99 3.21
C THR A 86 5.69 4.47 3.55
N ALA A 87 5.42 4.85 4.79
CA ALA A 87 5.64 6.19 5.32
C ALA A 87 6.48 6.13 6.59
N VAL A 88 7.26 7.18 6.84
CA VAL A 88 8.08 7.35 8.04
C VAL A 88 7.88 8.75 8.57
N LEU A 89 7.81 8.91 9.89
CA LEU A 89 7.70 10.24 10.48
C LEU A 89 8.98 11.05 10.23
N ALA A 90 8.81 12.31 9.81
CA ALA A 90 9.91 13.16 9.36
C ALA A 90 11.06 13.31 10.36
N ARG A 91 10.76 13.26 11.67
CA ARG A 91 11.78 13.27 12.75
C ARG A 91 12.79 12.13 12.69
N HIS A 92 12.46 11.03 12.00
CA HIS A 92 13.33 9.88 11.79
C HIS A 92 14.04 9.90 10.43
N LEU A 93 13.83 10.93 9.62
CA LEU A 93 14.43 11.15 8.30
C LEU A 93 15.44 12.31 8.32
N GLY A 94 16.46 12.21 9.17
CA GLY A 94 17.50 13.25 9.28
C GLY A 94 18.50 13.29 8.11
N ASP A 95 18.54 12.25 7.28
CA ASP A 95 19.56 12.03 6.26
C ASP A 95 19.01 12.32 4.84
N ALA A 96 19.71 13.16 4.09
CA ALA A 96 19.35 13.51 2.72
C ALA A 96 19.54 12.35 1.73
N GLU A 97 20.55 11.50 1.94
CA GLU A 97 20.80 10.33 1.09
C GLU A 97 19.68 9.31 1.22
N LEU A 98 19.16 9.13 2.44
CA LEU A 98 18.01 8.28 2.69
C LEU A 98 16.75 8.79 1.98
N ARG A 99 16.50 10.11 1.98
CA ARG A 99 15.37 10.70 1.23
C ARG A 99 15.55 10.51 -0.28
N ALA A 100 16.75 10.71 -0.79
CA ALA A 100 17.05 10.52 -2.22
C ALA A 100 16.87 9.06 -2.66
N ALA A 101 17.16 8.09 -1.78
CA ALA A 101 17.04 6.66 -2.08
C ALA A 101 15.58 6.15 -2.17
N ALA A 102 14.59 6.96 -1.79
CA ALA A 102 13.17 6.60 -1.85
C ALA A 102 12.51 6.83 -3.22
N HIS A 103 13.22 7.45 -4.16
CA HIS A 103 12.76 7.77 -5.51
C HIS A 103 13.37 6.85 -6.57
#